data_AF-A0ABD0NUB2-F1
#
_entry.id   AF-A0ABD0NUB2-F1
#
_cell.length_a   1.000
_cell.length_b   1.000
_cell.length_c   1.000
_cell.angle_alpha   90.00
_cell.angle_beta   90.00
_cell.angle_gamma   90.00
#
_symmetry.space_group_name_H-M   'P 1'
#
loop_
_entity.id
_entity.type
_entity.pdbx_description
1 polymer ?
#
loop_
_entity_poly.entity_id
_entity_poly.type
_entity_poly.pdbx_seq_one_letter_code
_entity_poly.pdbx_strand_id
1 'polypeptide(L)' 'APQDWSDHAIWWEKKSCWLLKTHWTLDKYGVQADADLRYTPQHKPLCIQLPNMKTIRLPVSFSGVVFKAVAEICKAL' A
#
# COMPACT_ATOMS: atom_id res chain seq x y z
N ALA A 1 0.49 -7.80 -21.16
CA ALA A 1 -0.49 -6.80 -20.71
C ALA A 1 0.26 -5.51 -20.39
N PRO A 2 -0.27 -4.31 -20.66
CA PRO A 2 0.41 -3.08 -20.26
C PRO A 2 0.68 -3.14 -18.76
N GLN A 3 1.90 -2.82 -18.36
CA GLN A 3 2.27 -2.84 -16.96
C GLN A 3 1.68 -1.57 -16.33
N ASP A 4 0.60 -1.73 -15.56
CA ASP A 4 -0.08 -0.61 -14.92
C ASP A 4 0.77 -0.10 -13.75
N TRP A 5 1.62 0.89 -14.04
CA TRP A 5 2.46 1.55 -13.04
C TRP A 5 1.68 2.54 -12.16
N SER A 6 0.42 2.83 -12.52
CA SER A 6 -0.47 3.76 -11.82
C SER A 6 -0.67 3.42 -10.34
N ASP A 7 -0.57 2.14 -9.99
CA ASP A 7 -0.77 1.67 -8.61
C ASP A 7 0.53 1.40 -7.83
N HIS A 8 1.68 1.72 -8.41
CA HIS A 8 2.96 1.50 -7.75
C HIS A 8 3.34 2.68 -6.86
N ALA A 9 3.93 2.38 -5.70
CA ALA A 9 4.56 3.37 -4.86
C ALA A 9 5.82 2.82 -4.20
N ILE A 10 6.54 3.73 -3.52
CA ILE A 10 7.74 3.41 -2.80
C ILE A 10 7.39 3.26 -1.31
N TRP A 11 7.66 2.08 -0.77
CA TRP A 11 7.61 1.78 0.65
C TRP A 11 9.00 1.97 1.27
N TRP A 12 9.07 2.74 2.34
CA TRP A 12 10.29 2.91 3.11
C TRP A 12 10.26 2.03 4.36
N GLU A 13 11.09 1.00 4.42
CA GLU A 13 11.07 0.02 5.51
C GLU A 13 11.49 0.63 6.85
N LYS A 14 12.59 1.38 6.84
CA LYS A 14 13.19 1.98 8.05
C LYS A 14 12.24 2.91 8.80
N LYS A 15 11.39 3.64 8.09
CA LYS A 15 10.34 4.49 8.67
C LYS A 15 8.95 3.84 8.66
N SER A 16 8.82 2.65 8.08
CA SER A 16 7.55 1.95 7.87
C SER A 16 6.47 2.88 7.30
N CYS A 17 6.83 3.65 6.26
CA CYS A 17 5.93 4.62 5.66
C CYS A 17 5.97 4.59 4.13
N TRP A 18 4.85 4.94 3.51
CA TRP A 18 4.74 5.07 2.07
C TRP A 18 5.10 6.48 1.61
N LEU A 19 5.95 6.59 0.59
CA LEU A 19 6.30 7.85 -0.06
C LEU A 19 5.25 8.19 -1.12
N LEU A 20 4.09 8.67 -0.66
CA LEU A 20 2.95 9.00 -1.53
C LEU A 20 2.99 10.45 -2.04
N LYS A 21 3.85 11.32 -1.48
CA LYS A 21 3.94 12.72 -1.90
C LYS A 21 4.98 12.86 -3.02
N THR A 22 4.50 12.79 -4.25
CA THR A 22 5.32 12.92 -5.48
C THR A 22 6.05 14.27 -5.61
N HIS A 23 5.57 15.33 -4.96
CA HIS A 23 6.16 16.67 -5.01
C HIS A 23 7.23 16.93 -3.93
N TRP A 24 7.52 15.97 -3.07
CA TRP A 24 8.51 16.13 -2.00
C TRP A 24 9.87 15.60 -2.46
N THR A 25 10.94 16.31 -2.11
CA THR A 25 12.30 15.84 -2.35
C THR A 25 12.65 14.72 -1.38
N LEU A 26 13.54 13.81 -1.80
CA LEU A 26 14.09 12.76 -0.93
C LEU A 26 14.74 13.35 0.33
N ASP A 27 15.35 14.53 0.20
CA ASP A 27 15.94 15.29 1.31
C ASP A 27 14.89 15.75 2.34
N LYS A 28 13.70 16.23 1.91
CA LYS A 28 12.59 16.57 2.83
C LYS A 28 12.09 15.36 3.61
N TYR A 29 12.19 14.16 3.03
CA TYR A 29 11.89 12.92 3.71
C TYR A 29 13.04 12.44 4.61
N GLY A 30 14.24 12.99 4.45
CA GLY A 30 15.47 12.56 5.09
C GLY A 30 15.95 11.20 4.59
N VAL A 31 15.63 10.85 3.33
CA VAL A 31 16.10 9.61 2.70
C VAL A 31 17.59 9.77 2.44
N GLN A 32 18.40 8.90 3.03
CA GLN A 32 19.84 8.81 2.77
C GLN A 32 20.15 7.46 2.10
N ALA A 33 21.42 7.21 1.76
CA ALA A 33 21.83 5.97 1.08
C ALA A 33 21.59 4.69 1.91
N ASP A 34 21.32 4.82 3.21
CA ASP A 34 20.98 3.75 4.13
C ASP A 34 19.47 3.44 4.17
N ALA A 35 18.66 4.15 3.39
CA ALA A 35 17.23 3.97 3.35
C ALA A 35 16.86 2.80 2.44
N ASP A 36 16.34 1.72 3.03
CA ASP A 36 15.75 0.63 2.27
C ASP A 36 14.39 1.05 1.70
N LEU A 37 14.41 1.39 0.41
CA LEU A 37 13.23 1.75 -0.37
C LEU A 37 12.82 0.58 -1.25
N ARG A 38 11.58 0.13 -1.11
CA ARG A 38 10.98 -0.93 -1.92
C ARG A 38 9.93 -0.36 -2.86
N TYR A 39 10.16 -0.55 -4.16
CA TYR A 39 9.16 -0.26 -5.18
C TYR A 39 8.16 -1.42 -5.28
N THR A 40 6.89 -1.18 -4.96
CA THR A 40 5.88 -2.23 -4.89
C THR A 40 4.47 -1.67 -5.13
N PRO A 41 3.53 -2.45 -5.70
CA PRO A 41 2.14 -2.02 -5.83
C PRO A 41 1.50 -1.73 -4.47
N GLN A 42 0.67 -0.69 -4.42
CA GLN A 42 -0.07 -0.29 -3.22
C GLN A 42 -1.21 -1.26 -2.94
N HIS A 43 -1.94 -1.71 -3.96
CA HIS A 43 -2.96 -2.73 -3.79
C HIS A 43 -2.33 -4.10 -3.90
N LYS A 44 -2.47 -4.90 -2.83
CA LYS A 44 -2.03 -6.30 -2.84
C LYS A 44 -3.22 -7.20 -2.48
N PRO A 45 -3.28 -8.42 -3.04
CA PRO A 45 -4.34 -9.35 -2.71
C PRO A 45 -4.18 -9.80 -1.25
N LEU A 46 -5.17 -9.48 -0.42
CA LEU A 46 -5.24 -9.91 0.97
C LEU A 46 -6.34 -10.98 1.11
N CYS A 47 -6.03 -12.05 1.84
CA CYS A 47 -7.03 -13.03 2.25
C CYS A 47 -7.69 -12.53 3.53
N ILE A 48 -9.00 -12.26 3.48
CA ILE A 48 -9.78 -11.78 4.61
C ILE A 48 -10.73 -12.88 5.04
N GLN A 49 -10.70 -13.20 6.32
CA GLN A 49 -11.67 -14.09 6.92
C GLN A 49 -12.88 -13.27 7.38
N LEU A 50 -14.04 -13.56 6.79
CA LEU A 50 -15.31 -12.99 7.18
C LEU A 50 -15.79 -13.58 8.52
N PRO A 51 -16.67 -12.87 9.25
CA PRO A 51 -17.27 -13.38 10.48
C PRO A 51 -18.02 -14.72 10.33
N ASN A 52 -18.45 -15.03 9.11
CA ASN A 52 -19.11 -16.30 8.76
C ASN A 52 -18.12 -17.45 8.47
N MET A 53 -16.84 -17.30 8.84
CA MET A 53 -15.73 -18.23 8.59
C MET A 53 -15.37 -18.46 7.11
N LYS A 54 -15.91 -17.68 6.17
CA LYS A 54 -15.48 -17.75 4.77
C LYS A 54 -14.22 -16.90 4.56
N THR A 55 -13.28 -17.40 3.79
CA THR A 55 -12.09 -16.66 3.37
C THR A 55 -12.30 -16.14 1.95
N ILE A 56 -12.12 -14.84 1.77
CA ILE A 56 -12.21 -14.17 0.48
C ILE A 56 -10.87 -13.53 0.16
N ARG A 57 -10.50 -13.49 -1.12
CA ARG A 57 -9.25 -12.87 -1.57
C ARG A 57 -9.60 -11.63 -2.38
N LEU A 58 -9.15 -10.47 -1.91
CA LEU A 58 -9.48 -9.20 -2.55
C LEU A 58 -8.32 -8.20 -2.47
N PRO A 59 -8.15 -7.35 -3.51
CA PRO A 59 -7.10 -6.35 -3.54
C PRO A 59 -7.40 -5.25 -2.52
N VAL A 60 -6.51 -5.04 -1.57
CA VAL A 60 -6.64 -4.01 -0.52
C VAL A 60 -5.49 -3.03 -0.63
N SER A 61 -5.74 -1.74 -0.45
CA SER A 61 -4.70 -0.71 -0.41
C SER A 61 -3.88 -0.82 0.87
N PHE A 62 -2.58 -1.13 0.76
CA PHE A 62 -1.63 -1.14 1.88
C PHE A 62 -1.03 0.24 2.16
N SER A 63 -1.20 1.19 1.23
CA SER A 63 -0.73 2.57 1.34
C SER A 63 -1.64 3.47 2.18
N GLY A 64 -2.92 3.13 2.27
CA GLY A 64 -3.94 3.90 2.97
C GLY A 64 -4.01 3.60 4.46
N VAL A 65 -4.77 4.42 5.19
CA VAL A 65 -5.14 4.12 6.58
C VAL A 65 -5.99 2.85 6.64
N VAL A 66 -5.76 2.02 7.65
CA VAL A 66 -6.47 0.75 7.86
C VAL A 66 -7.99 0.95 7.82
N PHE A 67 -8.49 2.04 8.40
CA PHE A 67 -9.92 2.35 8.38
C PHE A 67 -10.48 2.54 6.96
N LYS A 68 -9.75 3.23 6.09
CA LYS A 68 -10.16 3.43 4.69
C LYS A 68 -10.11 2.10 3.94
N ALA A 69 -9.08 1.29 4.18
CA ALA A 69 -8.98 -0.05 3.62
C ALA A 69 -10.19 -0.91 4.04
N VAL A 70 -10.55 -0.93 5.33
CA VAL A 70 -11.73 -1.65 5.84
C VAL A 70 -13.02 -1.12 5.23
N ALA A 71 -13.17 0.21 5.10
CA ALA A 71 -14.35 0.80 4.47
C ALA A 71 -14.49 0.39 2.99
N GLU A 72 -13.39 0.34 2.24
CA GLU A 72 -13.39 -0.14 0.85
C GLU A 72 -13.69 -1.65 0.77
N ILE A 73 -13.15 -2.46 1.70
CA ILE A 73 -13.51 -3.89 1.82
C ILE A 73 -15.02 -4.05 2.06
N CYS A 74 -15.59 -3.26 2.98
CA CYS A 74 -17.02 -3.26 3.28
C CYS A 74 -17.88 -2.77 2.11
N LYS A 75 -17.36 -1.92 1.20
CA LYS A 75 -18.08 -1.48 -0.01
C LYS A 75 -18.03 -2.51 -1.14
N ALA A 76 -16.94 -3.29 -1.21
CA ALA A 76 -16.73 -4.29 -2.25
C ALA A 76 -17.43 -5.63 -1.95
N LEU A 77 -17.85 -5.83 -0.70
CA LEU A 77 -18.61 -6.98 -0.20
C LEU A 77 -20.12 -6.73 -0.25
#